data_AF-A0A133UXS6-F1
#
_entry.id   AF-A0A133UXS6-F1
#
_cell.length_a   1.000
_cell.length_b   1.000
_cell.length_c   1.000
_cell.angle_alpha   90.00
_cell.angle_beta   90.00
_cell.angle_gamma   90.00
#
_symmetry.space_group_name_H-M   'P 1'
#
loop_
_entity.id
_entity.type
_entity.pdbx_description
1 polymer ?
#
loop_
_entity_poly.entity_id
_entity_poly.type
_entity_poly.pdbx_seq_one_letter_code
_entity_poly.pdbx_strand_id
1 'polypeptide(L)'
;MYRPEGVLVVVLFLCSGVSILTLSISVYRNKRSPLSRIFFFLGMSGAFWVFAHLFELVSPGSFGTLLWGKLKYLGIATLPVFWLVFALQYTGRGRYVTWKSIALLLVVPIIVLFSLWTNSYHHLFYRELVIKDLGGVTYFYLTPPIFKFLRFGNTC
;
A
#
# COMPACT_ATOMS: atom_id res chain seq x y z
N MET A 1 -12.94 -0.33 23.82
CA MET A 1 -13.98 -1.38 23.72
C MET A 1 -14.04 -1.77 22.26
N TYR A 2 -13.38 -2.87 21.85
CA TYR A 2 -13.34 -3.30 20.44
C TYR A 2 -14.74 -3.72 20.01
N ARG A 3 -15.33 -3.01 19.05
CA ARG A 3 -16.60 -3.40 18.45
C ARG A 3 -16.38 -4.56 17.46
N PRO A 4 -17.33 -5.50 17.32
CA PRO A 4 -17.15 -6.73 16.55
C PRO A 4 -16.77 -6.49 15.09
N GLU A 5 -17.21 -5.39 14.49
CA GLU A 5 -16.83 -4.96 13.15
C GLU A 5 -15.32 -4.75 12.97
N GLY A 6 -14.63 -4.20 13.96
CA GLY A 6 -13.18 -3.96 13.89
C GLY A 6 -12.37 -5.26 13.93
N VAL A 7 -12.85 -6.24 14.70
CA VAL A 7 -12.20 -7.56 14.81
C VAL A 7 -12.26 -8.31 13.48
N LEU A 8 -13.41 -8.26 12.79
CA LEU A 8 -13.57 -8.88 11.48
C LEU A 8 -12.60 -8.29 10.44
N VAL A 9 -12.46 -6.96 10.41
CA VAL A 9 -11.54 -6.28 9.49
C VAL A 9 -10.09 -6.69 9.73
N VAL A 10 -9.66 -6.72 11.00
CA VAL A 10 -8.31 -7.16 11.39
C VAL A 10 -8.04 -8.61 10.97
N VAL A 11 -9.00 -9.51 11.20
CA VAL A 11 -8.88 -10.94 10.82
C VAL A 11 -8.81 -11.10 9.30
N LEU A 12 -9.62 -10.37 8.53
CA LEU A 12 -9.60 -10.42 7.07
C LEU A 12 -8.24 -9.98 6.52
N PHE A 13 -7.70 -8.85 7.00
CA PHE A 13 -6.39 -8.38 6.56
C PHE A 13 -5.26 -9.33 6.95
N LEU A 14 -5.31 -9.94 8.14
CA LEU A 14 -4.37 -10.98 8.54
C LEU A 14 -4.40 -12.18 7.59
N CYS A 15 -5.58 -12.72 7.30
CA CYS A 15 -5.74 -13.85 6.37
C CYS A 15 -5.23 -13.51 4.96
N SER A 16 -5.56 -12.33 4.44
CA SER A 16 -5.06 -11.87 3.14
C SER A 16 -3.53 -11.71 3.12
N GLY A 17 -2.94 -11.11 4.16
CA GLY A 17 -1.48 -10.95 4.24
C GLY A 17 -0.75 -12.30 4.29
N VAL A 18 -1.24 -13.24 5.11
CA VAL A 18 -0.67 -14.58 5.25
C VAL A 18 -0.79 -15.37 3.95
N SER A 19 -1.95 -15.37 3.30
CA SER A 19 -2.15 -16.07 2.01
C SER A 19 -1.24 -15.53 0.90
N ILE A 20 -1.05 -14.22 0.81
CA ILE A 20 -0.12 -13.61 -0.15
C ILE A 20 1.32 -14.06 0.14
N LEU A 21 1.74 -14.06 1.41
CA LEU A 21 3.08 -14.51 1.79
C LEU A 21 3.31 -15.99 1.48
N THR A 22 2.37 -16.87 1.84
CA THR A 22 2.52 -18.31 1.62
C THR A 22 2.56 -18.65 0.13
N LEU A 23 1.74 -18.00 -0.70
CA LEU A 23 1.80 -18.13 -2.15
C LEU A 23 3.14 -17.65 -2.70
N SER A 24 3.61 -16.48 -2.26
CA SER A 24 4.87 -15.89 -2.71
C SER A 24 6.07 -16.79 -2.38
N ILE A 25 6.13 -17.32 -1.16
CA ILE A 25 7.18 -18.23 -0.71
C ILE A 25 7.10 -19.56 -1.47
N SER A 26 5.90 -20.10 -1.67
CA SER A 26 5.70 -21.36 -2.40
C SER A 26 6.15 -21.24 -3.86
N VAL A 27 5.80 -20.15 -4.54
CA VAL A 27 6.23 -19.86 -5.92
C VAL A 27 7.75 -19.69 -6.02
N TYR A 28 8.36 -19.02 -5.03
CA TYR A 28 9.81 -18.86 -4.97
C TYR A 28 10.53 -20.20 -4.77
N ARG A 29 9.98 -21.10 -3.95
CA ARG A 29 10.55 -22.43 -3.68
C ARG A 29 10.40 -23.39 -4.86
N ASN A 30 9.28 -23.35 -5.59
CA ASN A 30 8.96 -24.38 -6.59
C ASN A 30 9.53 -24.14 -8.00
N LYS A 31 10.04 -22.94 -8.34
CA LYS A 31 10.48 -22.65 -9.72
C LYS A 31 11.76 -21.81 -9.81
N ARG A 32 12.72 -22.29 -10.62
CA ARG A 32 14.03 -21.65 -10.92
C ARG A 32 13.96 -20.49 -11.94
N SER A 33 12.77 -20.05 -12.36
CA SER A 33 12.64 -19.02 -13.42
C SER A 33 12.72 -17.59 -12.86
N PRO A 34 13.22 -16.62 -13.66
CA PRO A 34 13.30 -15.22 -13.24
C PRO A 34 11.93 -14.61 -12.92
N LEU A 35 10.83 -15.13 -13.49
CA LEU A 35 9.46 -14.75 -13.15
C LEU A 35 9.12 -14.94 -11.67
N SER A 36 9.56 -16.06 -11.08
CA SER A 36 9.27 -16.38 -9.68
C SER A 36 9.86 -15.35 -8.72
N ARG A 37 11.03 -14.81 -9.05
CA ARG A 37 11.67 -13.76 -8.25
C ARG A 37 10.85 -12.47 -8.26
N ILE A 38 10.32 -12.08 -9.41
CA ILE A 38 9.49 -10.87 -9.53
C ILE A 38 8.15 -11.04 -8.82
N PHE A 39 7.52 -12.21 -8.97
CA PHE A 39 6.28 -12.52 -8.27
C PHE A 39 6.48 -12.49 -6.74
N PHE A 40 7.62 -12.98 -6.25
CA PHE A 40 8.00 -12.87 -4.85
C PHE A 40 8.11 -11.41 -4.38
N PHE A 41 8.80 -10.53 -5.12
CA PHE A 41 8.89 -9.11 -4.75
C PHE A 41 7.55 -8.38 -4.81
N LEU A 42 6.71 -8.71 -5.81
CA LEU A 42 5.35 -8.19 -5.93
C LEU A 42 4.51 -8.58 -4.70
N GLY A 43 4.53 -9.86 -4.34
CA GLY A 43 3.82 -10.38 -3.18
C GLY A 43 4.37 -9.84 -1.87
N MET A 44 5.68 -9.65 -1.74
CA MET A 44 6.29 -9.02 -0.57
C MET A 44 5.86 -7.56 -0.41
N SER A 45 5.77 -6.80 -1.50
CA SER A 45 5.23 -5.44 -1.51
C SER A 45 3.77 -5.40 -1.06
N GLY A 46 2.95 -6.34 -1.56
CA GLY A 46 1.55 -6.47 -1.17
C GLY A 46 1.37 -6.88 0.30
N ALA A 47 2.16 -7.85 0.76
CA ALA A 47 2.18 -8.26 2.16
C ALA A 47 2.58 -7.09 3.07
N PHE A 48 3.65 -6.37 2.72
CA PHE A 48 4.09 -5.18 3.45
C PHE A 48 2.98 -4.13 3.53
N TRP A 49 2.27 -3.88 2.43
CA TRP A 49 1.12 -2.99 2.41
C TRP A 49 0.03 -3.42 3.41
N VAL A 50 -0.35 -4.70 3.37
CA VAL A 50 -1.39 -5.27 4.26
C VAL A 50 -0.97 -5.22 5.73
N PHE A 51 0.28 -5.56 6.04
CA PHE A 51 0.79 -5.48 7.42
C PHE A 51 0.89 -4.05 7.93
N ALA A 52 1.41 -3.11 7.13
CA ALA A 52 1.47 -1.70 7.51
C ALA A 52 0.07 -1.15 7.80
N HIS A 53 -0.94 -1.56 7.01
CA HIS A 53 -2.32 -1.19 7.26
C HIS A 53 -2.89 -1.85 8.53
N LEU A 54 -2.55 -3.10 8.80
CA LEU A 54 -2.95 -3.77 10.05
C LEU A 54 -2.38 -3.04 11.27
N PHE A 55 -1.10 -2.66 11.23
CA PHE A 55 -0.48 -1.91 12.32
C PHE A 55 -1.08 -0.51 12.49
N GLU A 56 -1.46 0.16 11.39
CA GLU A 56 -2.20 1.42 11.44
C GLU A 56 -3.52 1.27 12.21
N LEU A 57 -4.24 0.16 11.98
CA LEU A 57 -5.53 -0.12 12.63
C LEU A 57 -5.41 -0.51 14.11
N VAL A 58 -4.35 -1.24 14.48
CA VAL A 58 -4.17 -1.76 15.84
C VAL A 58 -3.39 -0.79 16.73
N SER A 59 -2.62 0.13 16.15
CA SER A 59 -1.77 1.05 16.92
C SER A 59 -2.59 1.99 17.82
N PRO A 60 -2.42 1.93 19.14
CA PRO A 60 -3.04 2.89 20.05
C PRO A 60 -2.26 4.21 19.99
N GLY A 61 -2.86 5.24 19.41
CA GLY A 61 -2.34 6.61 19.45
C GLY A 61 -2.03 7.20 18.07
N SER A 62 -2.21 8.52 17.98
CA SER A 62 -2.10 9.30 16.74
C SER A 62 -0.74 9.21 16.06
N PHE A 63 0.35 9.11 16.83
CA PHE A 63 1.70 9.01 16.28
C PHE A 63 1.96 7.69 15.57
N GLY A 64 1.57 6.56 16.17
CA GLY A 64 1.78 5.24 15.58
C GLY A 64 0.93 5.04 14.33
N THR A 65 -0.35 5.42 14.37
CA THR A 65 -1.22 5.41 13.18
C THR A 65 -0.61 6.25 12.06
N LEU A 66 -0.04 7.43 12.35
CA LEU A 66 0.58 8.30 11.34
C LEU A 66 1.83 7.68 10.71
N LEU A 67 2.69 7.07 11.52
CA LEU A 67 3.88 6.39 11.04
C LEU A 67 3.51 5.23 10.11
N TRP A 68 2.63 4.34 10.57
CA TRP A 68 2.16 3.20 9.78
C TRP A 68 1.40 3.62 8.54
N GLY A 69 0.60 4.69 8.61
CA GLY A 69 -0.06 5.31 7.47
C GLY A 69 0.94 5.79 6.41
N LYS A 70 2.05 6.45 6.80
CA LYS A 70 3.12 6.84 5.87
C LYS A 70 3.85 5.65 5.28
N LEU A 71 4.13 4.61 6.08
CA LEU A 71 4.80 3.40 5.62
C LEU A 71 3.92 2.59 4.66
N LYS A 72 2.60 2.56 4.88
CA LYS A 72 1.63 1.90 4.00
C LYS A 72 1.76 2.37 2.55
N TYR A 73 2.00 3.67 2.34
CA TYR A 73 2.19 4.23 1.00
C TYR A 73 3.44 3.70 0.29
N LEU A 74 4.48 3.26 1.00
CA LEU A 74 5.64 2.62 0.36
C LEU A 74 5.20 1.37 -0.39
N GLY A 75 4.43 0.49 0.28
CA GLY A 75 3.91 -0.74 -0.32
C GLY A 75 2.95 -0.48 -1.48
N ILE A 76 2.08 0.53 -1.36
CA ILE A 76 1.16 0.95 -2.44
C ILE A 76 1.92 1.47 -3.65
N ALA A 77 2.93 2.31 -3.44
CA ALA A 77 3.66 2.98 -4.50
C ALA A 77 4.58 2.00 -5.27
N THR A 78 5.14 0.99 -4.60
CA THR A 78 6.00 -0.02 -5.24
C THR A 78 5.22 -1.13 -5.96
N LEU A 79 3.96 -1.36 -5.59
CA LEU A 79 3.07 -2.36 -6.19
C LEU A 79 2.91 -2.24 -7.72
N PRO A 80 2.57 -1.07 -8.31
CA PRO A 80 2.42 -0.93 -9.76
C PRO A 80 3.73 -1.13 -10.51
N VAL A 81 4.88 -0.79 -9.90
CA VAL A 81 6.21 -1.02 -10.50
C VAL A 81 6.47 -2.52 -10.64
N PHE A 82 6.29 -3.28 -9.56
CA PHE A 82 6.47 -4.73 -9.60
C PHE A 82 5.45 -5.42 -10.50
N TRP A 83 4.21 -4.92 -10.55
CA TRP A 83 3.17 -5.46 -11.42
C TRP A 83 3.50 -5.25 -12.91
N LEU A 84 3.98 -4.07 -13.27
CA LEU A 84 4.43 -3.79 -14.65
C LEU A 84 5.62 -4.65 -15.04
N VAL A 85 6.60 -4.80 -14.15
CA VAL A 85 7.78 -5.65 -14.37
C VAL A 85 7.36 -7.12 -14.53
N PHE A 86 6.40 -7.58 -13.72
CA PHE A 86 5.81 -8.91 -13.85
C PHE A 86 5.11 -9.09 -15.20
N ALA A 87 4.27 -8.14 -15.62
CA ALA A 87 3.56 -8.20 -16.90
C ALA A 87 4.52 -8.22 -18.11
N LEU A 88 5.59 -7.41 -18.08
CA LEU A 88 6.60 -7.40 -19.14
C LEU A 88 7.36 -8.73 -19.22
N GLN A 89 7.67 -9.34 -18.08
CA GLN A 89 8.32 -10.65 -18.05
C GLN A 89 7.37 -11.77 -18.48
N TYR A 90 6.10 -11.73 -18.06
CA TYR A 90 5.08 -12.71 -18.44
C TYR A 90 4.79 -12.71 -19.95
N THR A 91 4.82 -11.53 -20.59
CA THR A 91 4.61 -11.37 -22.04
C THR A 91 5.85 -11.70 -22.88
N GLY A 92 6.92 -12.26 -22.29
CA GLY A 92 8.18 -12.57 -22.99
C GLY A 92 9.02 -11.33 -23.34
N ARG A 93 8.63 -10.15 -22.86
CA ARG A 93 9.32 -8.86 -23.08
C ARG A 93 10.36 -8.56 -21.98
N GLY A 94 10.83 -9.59 -21.27
CA GLY A 94 11.80 -9.46 -20.19
C GLY A 94 13.11 -8.78 -20.58
N ARG A 95 13.47 -8.75 -21.87
CA ARG A 95 14.63 -8.01 -22.39
C ARG A 95 14.63 -6.50 -22.08
N TYR A 96 13.46 -5.91 -21.90
CA TYR A 96 13.32 -4.49 -21.54
C TYR A 96 13.36 -4.25 -20.03
N VAL A 97 13.27 -5.32 -19.22
CA VAL A 97 13.38 -5.26 -17.76
C VAL A 97 14.87 -5.30 -17.39
N THR A 98 15.52 -4.14 -17.52
CA THR A 98 16.89 -3.95 -17.05
C THR A 98 16.88 -3.24 -15.69
N TRP A 99 17.99 -3.31 -14.95
CA TRP A 99 18.16 -2.53 -13.72
C TRP A 99 17.90 -1.03 -13.94
N LYS A 100 18.27 -0.49 -15.11
CA LYS A 100 18.00 0.91 -15.49
C LYS A 100 16.51 1.19 -15.65
N SER A 101 15.77 0.30 -16.32
CA SER A 101 14.32 0.42 -16.49
C SER A 101 13.60 0.37 -15.15
N ILE A 102 14.02 -0.53 -14.25
CA ILE A 102 13.46 -0.63 -12.89
C ILE A 102 13.78 0.64 -12.09
N ALA A 103 15.02 1.13 -12.16
CA ALA A 103 15.40 2.37 -11.48
C ALA A 103 14.56 3.57 -11.97
N LEU A 104 14.35 3.71 -13.28
CA LEU A 104 13.48 4.74 -13.86
C LEU A 104 12.03 4.61 -13.39
N LEU A 105 11.50 3.38 -13.33
CA LEU A 105 10.16 3.13 -12.82
C LEU A 105 10.02 3.44 -11.33
N LEU A 106 11.10 3.29 -10.55
CA LEU A 106 11.15 3.65 -9.13
C LEU A 106 11.26 5.16 -8.88
N VAL A 107 11.71 5.95 -9.86
CA VAL A 107 11.73 7.43 -9.72
C VAL A 107 10.33 7.97 -9.47
N VAL A 108 9.32 7.45 -10.18
CA VAL A 108 7.92 7.89 -10.03
C VAL A 108 7.40 7.68 -8.59
N PRO A 109 7.40 6.47 -8.01
CA PRO A 109 6.94 6.27 -6.64
C PRO A 109 7.81 7.02 -5.63
N ILE A 110 9.13 7.17 -5.84
CA ILE A 110 9.98 7.98 -4.95
C ILE A 110 9.52 9.44 -4.92
N ILE A 111 9.25 10.04 -6.09
CA ILE A 111 8.75 11.42 -6.17
C ILE A 111 7.38 11.53 -5.47
N VAL A 112 6.48 10.59 -5.71
CA VAL A 112 5.15 10.56 -5.07
C VAL A 112 5.27 10.45 -3.55
N LEU A 113 6.11 9.54 -3.05
CA LEU A 113 6.35 9.34 -1.62
C LEU A 113 6.96 10.59 -0.98
N PHE A 114 7.97 11.17 -1.62
CA PHE A 114 8.60 12.39 -1.15
C PHE A 114 7.58 13.53 -1.07
N SER A 115 6.79 13.72 -2.13
CA SER A 115 5.74 14.74 -2.17
C SER A 115 4.64 14.52 -1.12
N LEU A 116 4.34 13.26 -0.79
CA LEU A 116 3.35 12.90 0.22
C LEU A 116 3.88 13.13 1.65
N TRP A 117 5.18 12.92 1.86
CA TRP A 117 5.85 13.19 3.13
C TRP A 117 6.12 14.68 3.36
N THR A 118 6.44 15.44 2.31
CA THR A 118 6.59 16.90 2.34
C THR A 118 5.26 17.64 2.21
N ASN A 119 4.13 16.90 2.22
CA ASN A 119 2.81 17.49 2.08
C ASN A 119 2.48 18.49 3.21
N SER A 120 3.14 18.42 4.36
CA SER A 120 3.05 19.43 5.42
C SER A 120 3.43 20.85 4.97
N TYR A 121 4.22 20.99 3.89
CA TYR A 121 4.63 22.29 3.35
C TYR A 121 3.77 22.78 2.18
N HIS A 122 3.13 21.86 1.43
CA HIS A 122 2.47 22.19 0.16
C HIS A 122 0.95 21.98 0.20
N HIS A 123 0.44 21.18 1.14
CA HIS A 123 -0.98 20.80 1.27
C HIS A 123 -1.63 20.26 -0.02
N LEU A 124 -0.82 19.73 -0.94
CA LEU A 124 -1.23 19.30 -2.29
C LEU A 124 -2.00 17.97 -2.31
N PHE A 125 -1.77 17.10 -1.32
CA PHE A 125 -2.42 15.79 -1.19
C PHE A 125 -3.48 15.74 -0.09
N TYR A 126 -3.28 16.49 0.99
CA TYR A 126 -4.24 16.63 2.09
C TYR A 126 -4.04 17.97 2.80
N ARG A 127 -5.14 18.66 3.12
CA ARG A 127 -5.11 19.93 3.85
C ARG A 127 -5.05 19.73 5.36
N GLU A 128 -5.81 18.75 5.86
CA GLU A 128 -5.85 18.34 7.26
C GLU A 128 -5.86 16.81 7.35
N LEU A 129 -5.06 16.26 8.26
CA LEU A 129 -5.11 14.87 8.67
C LEU A 129 -6.04 14.77 9.88
N VAL A 130 -7.32 14.49 9.63
CA VAL A 130 -8.26 14.25 10.72
C VAL A 130 -8.30 12.75 10.98
N ILE A 131 -7.87 12.38 12.19
CA ILE A 131 -8.02 11.01 12.68
C ILE A 131 -9.48 10.89 13.15
N LYS A 132 -10.31 10.19 12.37
CA LYS A 132 -11.68 9.87 12.77
C LYS A 132 -11.73 8.43 13.25
N ASP A 133 -12.29 8.27 14.44
CA ASP A 133 -12.67 6.99 14.98
C ASP A 133 -14.13 6.73 14.57
N LEU A 134 -14.34 5.80 13.64
CA LEU A 134 -15.68 5.32 13.29
C LEU A 134 -15.78 3.87 13.72
N GLY A 135 -16.46 3.65 14.85
CA GLY A 135 -16.80 2.31 15.32
C GLY A 135 -15.59 1.49 15.80
N GLY A 136 -14.53 2.12 16.32
CA GLY A 136 -13.33 1.41 16.81
C GLY A 136 -12.31 1.08 15.73
N VAL A 137 -12.48 1.64 14.53
CA VAL A 137 -11.52 1.58 13.43
C VAL A 137 -11.00 3.00 13.22
N THR A 138 -9.72 3.20 13.50
CA THR A 138 -9.06 4.49 13.30
C THR A 138 -8.62 4.59 11.86
N TYR A 139 -9.08 5.60 11.12
CA TYR A 139 -8.64 5.84 9.74
C TYR A 139 -8.40 7.31 9.43
N PHE A 140 -7.48 7.56 8.49
CA PHE A 140 -7.17 8.90 8.01
C PHE A 140 -8.30 9.42 7.13
N TYR A 141 -9.01 10.43 7.63
CA TYR A 141 -9.81 11.30 6.78
C TYR A 141 -8.88 12.37 6.21
N LEU A 142 -8.43 12.15 4.98
CA LEU A 142 -7.69 13.15 4.21
C LEU A 142 -8.73 14.14 3.68
N THR A 143 -8.73 15.38 4.17
CA THR A 143 -9.56 16.42 3.52
C THR A 143 -8.95 16.70 2.15
N PRO A 144 -9.62 16.35 1.04
CA PRO A 144 -9.02 16.48 -0.28
C PRO A 144 -8.79 17.97 -0.58
N PRO A 145 -7.62 18.38 -1.08
CA PRO A 145 -7.41 19.74 -1.57
C PRO A 145 -8.01 19.86 -2.97
N ILE A 146 -8.82 20.91 -3.17
CA ILE A 146 -9.43 21.46 -4.42
C ILE A 146 -10.14 20.50 -5.42
N PHE A 147 -9.71 19.25 -5.60
CA PHE A 147 -10.37 18.23 -6.44
C PHE A 147 -11.56 17.56 -5.73
N LYS A 148 -12.42 18.38 -5.13
CA LYS A 148 -13.70 17.98 -4.54
C LYS A 148 -14.73 17.80 -5.66
N PHE A 149 -14.57 16.80 -6.53
CA PHE A 149 -15.57 16.49 -7.57
C PHE A 149 -16.41 15.24 -7.31
N LEU A 150 -16.12 14.44 -6.27
CA LEU A 150 -16.94 13.29 -5.91
C LEU A 150 -17.30 13.32 -4.43
N ARG A 151 -18.20 14.24 -4.09
CA ARG A 151 -19.04 14.12 -2.89
C ARG A 151 -20.16 13.14 -3.26
N PHE A 152 -19.97 11.84 -3.05
CA PHE A 152 -21.11 10.92 -3.06
C PHE A 152 -22.04 11.35 -1.93
N GLY A 153 -23.24 11.76 -2.32
CA GLY A 153 -24.20 12.41 -1.45
C GLY A 153 -24.67 11.47 -0.34
N ASN A 154 -24.56 11.96 0.89
CA ASN A 154 -25.53 11.66 1.92
C ASN A 154 -26.29 12.97 2.18
N THR A 155 -27.28 13.22 1.32
CA THR A 155 -28.43 14.06 1.63
C THR A 155 -29.62 13.13 1.69
N CYS A 156 -29.91 12.63 2.89
CA CYS A 156 -31.15 12.84 3.63
C CYS A 156 -30.91 12.35 5.06
#